data_AF-A0A941ELC9-F1
#
_entry.id   AF-A0A941ELC9-F1
#
_cell.length_a   1.000
_cell.length_b   1.000
_cell.length_c   1.000
_cell.angle_alpha   90.00
_cell.angle_beta   90.00
_cell.angle_gamma   90.00
#
_symmetry.space_group_name_H-M   'P 1'
#
loop_
_entity.id
_entity.type
_entity.pdbx_description
1 polymer ?
#
loop_
_entity_poly.entity_id
_entity_poly.type
_entity_poly.pdbx_seq_one_letter_code
_entity_poly.pdbx_strand_id
1 'polypeptide(L)'
;MSDAEEQEGYPAEDDGVLDPSDSLETDDLDYDPLDTGIIPADRYRSMSLVGLTASEVAQGGETLDQQLAQEEPDIDPATLDDRWLGGPGPRAGRLTDGDGEELTAVDVGVDGGAAGAEEAAVHLTTPDQDEAAQLSDADENESLEDAIRASAADDSRDAAHRDLDR
;
A
#
# COMPACT_ATOMS: atom_id res chain seq x y z
N MET A 1 52.50 11.05 41.60
CA MET A 1 52.25 11.15 40.15
C MET A 1 52.05 9.71 39.69
N SER A 2 50.86 9.17 39.50
CA SER A 2 49.53 9.74 39.24
C SER A 2 48.47 8.70 39.62
N ASP A 3 47.40 9.16 40.29
CA ASP A 3 46.15 8.41 40.52
C ASP A 3 45.60 7.90 39.18
N ALA A 4 45.18 6.64 39.14
CA ALA A 4 44.26 6.17 38.13
C ALA A 4 42.86 6.53 38.62
N GLU A 5 42.25 7.55 38.02
CA GLU A 5 40.86 7.91 38.27
C GLU A 5 39.99 6.67 38.06
N GLU A 6 39.29 6.24 39.12
CA GLU A 6 38.15 5.35 39.00
C GLU A 6 37.13 6.07 38.12
N GLN A 7 37.04 5.64 36.86
CA GLN A 7 36.05 6.13 35.93
C GLN A 7 34.71 5.59 36.43
N GLU A 8 34.05 6.40 37.25
CA GLU A 8 32.69 6.21 37.74
C GLU A 8 31.83 5.83 36.53
N GLY A 9 31.36 4.58 36.53
CA GLY A 9 30.63 4.04 35.39
C GLY A 9 29.40 4.89 35.17
N TYR A 10 29.25 5.44 33.96
CA TYR A 10 28.00 6.06 33.52
C TYR A 10 26.87 5.07 33.86
N PRO A 11 25.86 5.46 34.66
CA PRO A 11 24.74 4.59 34.91
C PRO A 11 24.11 4.24 33.56
N ALA A 12 23.78 2.98 33.35
CA ALA A 12 23.18 2.47 32.12
C ALA A 12 21.71 2.90 31.97
N GLU A 13 21.35 4.07 32.49
CA GLU A 13 19.99 4.51 32.81
C GLU A 13 19.55 5.73 31.99
N ASP A 14 20.36 6.20 31.03
CA ASP A 14 19.94 7.29 30.14
C ASP A 14 19.24 6.71 28.90
N ASP A 15 17.97 6.35 29.08
CA ASP A 15 17.05 5.97 27.99
C ASP A 15 16.39 7.20 27.34
N GLY A 16 16.79 8.41 27.73
CA GLY A 16 16.26 9.69 27.24
C GLY A 16 14.91 10.08 27.84
N VAL A 17 14.35 9.28 28.75
CA VAL A 17 13.13 9.60 29.51
C VAL A 17 13.54 10.05 30.92
N LEU A 18 13.02 11.19 31.36
CA LEU A 18 13.31 11.70 32.71
C LEU A 18 12.47 10.96 33.74
N ASP A 19 13.12 10.53 34.83
CA ASP A 19 12.44 9.96 36.00
C ASP A 19 11.49 11.00 36.64
N PRO A 20 10.38 10.57 37.27
CA PRO A 20 9.49 11.46 38.02
C PRO A 20 10.18 12.40 39.01
N SER A 21 11.26 11.92 39.66
CA SER A 21 12.05 12.72 40.60
C SER A 21 12.80 13.87 39.94
N ASP A 22 13.10 13.76 38.64
CA ASP A 22 13.80 14.76 37.85
C ASP A 22 12.84 15.68 37.07
N SER A 23 11.73 15.14 36.56
CA SER A 23 10.74 15.89 35.78
C SER A 23 9.77 16.70 36.66
N LEU A 24 9.53 16.27 37.91
CA LEU A 24 8.57 16.86 38.85
C LEU A 24 7.16 17.04 38.27
N GLU A 25 6.80 16.27 37.23
CA GLU A 25 5.48 16.33 36.60
C GLU A 25 4.40 15.59 37.40
N THR A 26 4.81 14.74 38.35
CA THR A 26 3.95 13.98 39.24
C THR A 26 4.46 14.06 40.69
N ASP A 27 3.52 14.06 41.64
CA ASP A 27 3.81 13.96 43.08
C ASP A 27 4.11 12.51 43.53
N ASP A 28 3.89 11.54 42.63
CA ASP A 28 4.18 10.11 42.84
C ASP A 28 5.58 9.79 42.32
N LEU A 29 6.58 9.87 43.20
CA LEU A 29 8.00 9.66 42.87
C LEU A 29 8.35 8.21 42.57
N ASP A 30 7.47 7.26 42.92
CA ASP A 30 7.66 5.82 42.68
C ASP A 30 6.99 5.37 41.36
N TYR A 31 6.36 6.29 40.61
CA TYR A 31 5.65 6.00 39.36
C TYR A 31 6.63 5.81 38.20
N ASP A 32 6.90 4.56 37.81
CA ASP A 32 7.68 4.29 36.60
C ASP A 32 6.80 4.45 35.33
N PRO A 33 7.05 5.45 34.46
CA PRO A 33 6.31 5.60 33.21
C PRO A 33 6.52 4.44 32.24
N LEU A 34 7.56 3.63 32.43
CA LEU A 34 7.85 2.43 31.64
C LEU A 34 7.09 1.20 32.13
N ASP A 35 6.54 1.22 33.34
CA ASP A 35 5.73 0.11 33.89
C ASP A 35 4.25 0.20 33.45
N THR A 36 4.05 0.37 32.14
CA THR A 36 2.71 0.24 31.55
C THR A 36 2.36 -1.24 31.45
N GLY A 37 1.48 -1.70 32.33
CA GLY A 37 1.00 -3.09 32.29
C GLY A 37 0.32 -3.41 30.96
N ILE A 38 0.70 -4.54 30.32
CA ILE A 38 -0.01 -5.06 29.16
C ILE A 38 -1.30 -5.74 29.63
N ILE A 39 -2.45 -5.22 29.19
CA ILE A 39 -3.74 -5.89 29.37
C ILE A 39 -3.97 -6.81 28.15
N PRO A 40 -3.92 -8.15 28.29
CA PRO A 40 -4.23 -9.04 27.19
C PRO A 40 -5.72 -8.92 26.83
N ALA A 41 -6.07 -9.28 25.59
CA ALA A 41 -7.47 -9.33 25.19
C ALA A 41 -8.28 -10.28 26.10
N ASP A 42 -9.53 -9.93 26.38
CA ASP A 42 -10.45 -10.72 27.22
C ASP A 42 -10.66 -12.16 26.71
N ARG A 43 -10.29 -12.44 25.45
CA ARG A 43 -10.45 -13.73 24.80
C ARG A 43 -9.33 -14.02 23.79
N TYR A 44 -8.99 -15.30 23.67
CA TYR A 44 -8.08 -15.79 22.63
C TYR A 44 -8.71 -15.63 21.24
N ARG A 45 -8.28 -14.62 20.47
CA ARG A 45 -8.87 -14.31 19.15
C ARG A 45 -8.68 -15.43 18.12
N SER A 46 -7.58 -16.16 18.16
CA SER A 46 -7.27 -17.21 17.19
C SER A 46 -8.11 -18.47 17.36
N MET A 47 -8.58 -18.77 18.57
CA MET A 47 -9.20 -20.06 18.89
C MET A 47 -10.61 -20.23 18.28
N SER A 48 -11.15 -19.18 17.68
CA SER A 48 -12.47 -19.19 17.01
C SER A 48 -12.38 -19.16 15.47
N LEU A 49 -11.17 -19.09 14.91
CA LEU A 49 -10.95 -19.05 13.45
C LEU A 49 -11.12 -20.44 12.84
N VAL A 50 -11.66 -20.50 11.63
CA VAL A 50 -11.83 -21.75 10.88
C VAL A 50 -10.58 -21.98 10.02
N GLY A 51 -10.18 -23.23 9.82
CA GLY A 51 -9.01 -23.57 9.00
C GLY A 51 -7.70 -23.69 9.76
N LEU A 52 -7.75 -23.69 11.10
CA LEU A 52 -6.58 -23.94 11.95
C LEU A 52 -6.26 -25.43 12.09
N THR A 53 -7.21 -26.31 11.79
CA THR A 53 -7.01 -27.77 11.83
C THR A 53 -6.89 -28.37 10.43
N ALA A 54 -6.12 -29.46 10.31
CA ALA A 54 -6.01 -30.20 9.05
C ALA A 54 -7.36 -30.67 8.50
N SER A 55 -8.33 -30.95 9.39
CA SER A 55 -9.67 -31.38 8.98
C SER A 55 -10.48 -30.26 8.34
N GLU A 56 -10.34 -29.02 8.82
CA GLU A 56 -11.04 -27.84 8.30
C GLU A 56 -10.44 -27.43 6.96
N VAL A 57 -9.10 -27.43 6.85
CA VAL A 57 -8.42 -27.18 5.57
C VAL A 57 -8.85 -28.20 4.52
N ALA A 58 -8.97 -29.48 4.89
CA ALA A 58 -9.48 -30.52 3.98
C ALA A 58 -10.96 -30.33 3.59
N GLN A 59 -11.74 -29.62 4.40
CA GLN A 59 -13.13 -29.26 4.13
C GLN A 59 -13.26 -27.95 3.34
N GLY A 60 -12.15 -27.28 3.02
CA GLY A 60 -12.11 -26.05 2.24
C GLY A 60 -11.74 -24.80 3.03
N GLY A 61 -11.51 -24.90 4.35
CA GLY A 61 -11.15 -23.77 5.20
C GLY A 61 -12.26 -22.72 5.32
N GLU A 62 -11.87 -21.47 5.49
CA GLU A 62 -12.81 -20.33 5.49
C GLU A 62 -13.29 -20.00 4.08
N THR A 63 -14.60 -19.82 3.94
CA THR A 63 -15.21 -19.29 2.73
C THR A 63 -14.93 -17.78 2.59
N LEU A 64 -14.99 -17.26 1.36
CA LEU A 64 -14.82 -15.83 1.11
C LEU A 64 -15.82 -14.99 1.94
N ASP A 65 -17.08 -15.41 2.01
CA ASP A 65 -18.12 -14.71 2.79
C ASP A 65 -17.78 -14.65 4.30
N GLN A 66 -17.15 -15.70 4.83
CA GLN A 66 -16.69 -15.74 6.22
C GLN A 66 -15.52 -14.80 6.47
N GLN A 67 -14.61 -14.62 5.51
CA GLN A 67 -13.52 -13.66 5.61
C GLN A 67 -14.07 -12.23 5.57
N LEU A 68 -14.94 -11.94 4.61
CA LEU A 68 -15.59 -10.63 4.46
C LEU A 68 -16.42 -10.23 5.68
N ALA A 69 -17.05 -11.19 6.37
CA ALA A 69 -17.82 -10.91 7.59
C ALA A 69 -16.95 -10.59 8.83
N GLN A 70 -15.65 -10.91 8.80
CA GLN A 70 -14.71 -10.60 9.88
C GLN A 70 -14.09 -9.21 9.71
N GLU A 71 -14.07 -8.69 8.49
CA GLU A 71 -13.52 -7.39 8.14
C GLU A 71 -14.59 -6.29 8.27
N GLU A 72 -14.15 -5.10 8.69
CA GLU A 72 -14.95 -3.88 8.61
C GLU A 72 -14.47 -3.12 7.36
N PRO A 73 -15.35 -2.81 6.38
CA PRO A 73 -14.93 -2.05 5.22
C PRO A 73 -14.43 -0.66 5.62
N ASP A 74 -13.23 -0.29 5.17
CA ASP A 74 -12.67 1.06 5.39
C ASP A 74 -13.55 2.16 4.77
N ILE A 75 -14.29 1.81 3.72
CA ILE A 75 -15.21 2.69 2.99
C ILE A 75 -16.55 1.97 2.83
N ASP A 76 -17.65 2.71 2.97
CA ASP A 76 -18.99 2.18 2.73
C ASP A 76 -19.11 1.69 1.27
N PRO A 77 -19.32 0.37 1.04
CA PRO A 77 -19.43 -0.18 -0.31
C PRO A 77 -20.61 0.41 -1.08
N ALA A 78 -21.67 0.89 -0.41
CA ALA A 78 -22.80 1.53 -1.07
C ALA A 78 -22.46 2.92 -1.64
N THR A 79 -21.37 3.54 -1.18
CA THR A 79 -20.89 4.83 -1.68
C THR A 79 -19.89 4.70 -2.84
N LEU A 80 -19.33 3.51 -3.04
CA LEU A 80 -18.44 3.23 -4.15
C LEU A 80 -19.27 2.96 -5.41
N ASP A 81 -19.10 3.80 -6.43
CA ASP A 81 -19.57 3.48 -7.78
C ASP A 81 -18.51 2.59 -8.45
N ASP A 82 -18.64 1.29 -8.26
CA ASP A 82 -17.78 0.27 -8.88
C ASP A 82 -18.09 0.04 -10.37
N ARG A 83 -19.12 0.73 -10.90
CA ARG A 83 -19.39 0.69 -12.32
C ARG A 83 -18.24 1.37 -13.02
N TRP A 84 -17.55 0.60 -13.85
CA TRP A 84 -16.70 1.16 -14.89
C TRP A 84 -17.56 2.08 -15.75
N LEU A 85 -17.47 3.39 -15.51
CA LEU A 85 -18.28 4.38 -16.21
C LEU A 85 -17.86 4.38 -17.69
N GLY A 86 -18.74 3.88 -18.55
CA GLY A 86 -18.47 3.65 -19.98
C GLY A 86 -18.14 2.21 -20.35
N GLY A 87 -17.90 1.33 -19.38
CA GLY A 87 -17.49 -0.06 -19.59
C GLY A 87 -16.10 -0.17 -20.25
N PRO A 88 -15.62 -1.39 -20.51
CA PRO A 88 -14.44 -1.57 -21.34
C PRO A 88 -14.69 -0.94 -22.71
N GLY A 89 -13.72 -0.16 -23.18
CA GLY A 89 -13.76 0.45 -24.51
C GLY A 89 -13.88 -0.60 -25.63
N PRO A 90 -14.08 -0.18 -26.89
CA PRO A 90 -14.04 -1.10 -28.01
C PRO A 90 -12.70 -1.85 -28.03
N ARG A 91 -12.73 -3.17 -28.16
CA ARG A 91 -11.52 -4.00 -28.29
C ARG A 91 -10.97 -3.95 -29.71
N ALA A 92 -9.67 -4.24 -29.85
CA ALA A 92 -9.09 -4.50 -31.16
C ALA A 92 -9.71 -5.77 -31.78
N GLY A 93 -9.78 -5.80 -33.10
CA GLY A 93 -10.17 -6.97 -33.87
C GLY A 93 -9.01 -7.97 -34.01
N ARG A 94 -9.01 -8.70 -35.12
CA ARG A 94 -7.97 -9.67 -35.47
C ARG A 94 -6.67 -8.96 -35.77
N LEU A 95 -5.58 -9.34 -35.11
CA LEU A 95 -4.25 -8.76 -35.33
C LEU A 95 -3.41 -9.66 -36.24
N THR A 96 -2.76 -9.06 -37.23
CA THR A 96 -1.78 -9.73 -38.09
C THR A 96 -0.47 -8.98 -38.11
N ASP A 97 0.64 -9.67 -38.36
CA ASP A 97 1.95 -9.03 -38.49
C ASP A 97 1.92 -7.86 -39.48
N GLY A 98 2.56 -6.75 -39.09
CA GLY A 98 2.80 -5.62 -39.97
C GLY A 98 3.90 -5.90 -40.99
N ASP A 99 3.90 -5.17 -42.10
CA ASP A 99 4.86 -5.34 -43.21
C ASP A 99 6.27 -4.78 -42.92
N GLY A 100 6.54 -4.34 -41.68
CA GLY A 100 7.79 -3.70 -41.28
C GLY A 100 8.83 -4.68 -40.70
N GLU A 101 10.04 -4.18 -40.46
CA GLU A 101 11.10 -4.95 -39.78
C GLU A 101 10.98 -4.87 -38.25
N GLU A 102 10.03 -4.06 -37.76
CA GLU A 102 9.67 -3.88 -36.36
C GLU A 102 8.48 -4.78 -35.99
N LEU A 103 8.46 -5.26 -34.75
CA LEU A 103 7.37 -6.09 -34.21
C LEU A 103 6.11 -5.25 -34.01
N THR A 104 5.36 -5.11 -35.10
CA THR A 104 4.09 -4.37 -35.17
C THR A 104 2.99 -5.31 -35.62
N ALA A 105 1.75 -4.99 -35.24
CA ALA A 105 0.57 -5.72 -35.66
C ALA A 105 -0.49 -4.75 -36.20
N VAL A 106 -1.28 -5.23 -37.16
CA VAL A 106 -2.34 -4.47 -37.84
C VAL A 106 -3.69 -5.13 -37.55
N ASP A 107 -4.66 -4.32 -37.13
CA ASP A 107 -6.05 -4.77 -36.96
C ASP A 107 -6.74 -4.89 -38.33
N VAL A 108 -7.17 -6.11 -38.67
CA VAL A 108 -7.89 -6.41 -39.91
C VAL A 108 -9.39 -6.67 -39.69
N GLY A 109 -9.92 -6.34 -38.51
CA GLY A 109 -11.34 -6.38 -38.16
C GLY A 109 -11.76 -7.58 -37.32
N VAL A 110 -13.02 -7.58 -36.87
CA VAL A 110 -13.58 -8.59 -35.96
C VAL A 110 -13.57 -10.00 -36.56
N ASP A 111 -12.91 -10.95 -35.88
CA ASP A 111 -12.90 -12.37 -36.24
C ASP A 111 -14.14 -13.14 -35.73
N GLY A 112 -15.34 -12.62 -36.00
CA GLY A 112 -16.60 -13.32 -35.67
C GLY A 112 -16.80 -13.70 -34.21
N GLY A 113 -16.02 -13.13 -33.27
CA GLY A 113 -16.04 -13.46 -31.84
C GLY A 113 -14.98 -14.46 -31.37
N ALA A 114 -14.09 -14.96 -32.25
CA ALA A 114 -13.01 -15.88 -31.92
C ALA A 114 -11.69 -15.16 -31.56
N ALA A 115 -11.77 -14.07 -30.81
CA ALA A 115 -10.60 -13.27 -30.47
C ALA A 115 -9.55 -14.08 -29.68
N GLY A 116 -8.29 -13.94 -30.07
CA GLY A 116 -7.15 -14.48 -29.33
C GLY A 116 -6.95 -13.80 -27.97
N ALA A 117 -6.07 -14.35 -27.13
CA ALA A 117 -5.75 -13.76 -25.82
C ALA A 117 -5.17 -12.35 -25.95
N GLU A 118 -4.30 -12.13 -26.94
CA GLU A 118 -3.68 -10.83 -27.21
C GLU A 118 -4.71 -9.81 -27.71
N GLU A 119 -5.57 -10.22 -28.64
CA GLU A 119 -6.65 -9.38 -29.18
C GLU A 119 -7.67 -9.00 -28.09
N ALA A 120 -8.01 -9.94 -27.21
CA ALA A 120 -8.88 -9.68 -26.07
C ALA A 120 -8.22 -8.75 -25.03
N ALA A 121 -6.89 -8.69 -24.95
CA ALA A 121 -6.20 -7.80 -24.02
C ALA A 121 -6.18 -6.34 -24.51
N VAL A 122 -6.16 -6.11 -25.84
CA VAL A 122 -5.95 -4.79 -26.44
C VAL A 122 -7.28 -4.05 -26.69
N HIS A 123 -7.33 -2.76 -26.33
CA HIS A 123 -8.48 -1.87 -26.53
C HIS A 123 -8.10 -0.70 -27.43
N LEU A 124 -9.05 -0.24 -28.24
CA LEU A 124 -8.89 0.89 -29.14
C LEU A 124 -9.12 2.19 -28.38
N THR A 125 -8.19 3.13 -28.53
CA THR A 125 -8.30 4.51 -28.08
C THR A 125 -8.51 5.42 -29.29
N THR A 126 -9.31 6.46 -29.11
CA THR A 126 -9.36 7.58 -30.06
C THR A 126 -8.25 8.58 -29.75
N PRO A 127 -7.81 9.40 -30.71
CA PRO A 127 -6.82 10.45 -30.45
C PRO A 127 -7.25 11.36 -29.29
N ASP A 128 -8.52 11.74 -29.23
CA ASP A 128 -9.06 12.56 -28.13
C ASP A 128 -8.96 11.84 -26.77
N GLN A 129 -9.17 10.52 -26.73
CA GLN A 129 -9.02 9.71 -25.51
C GLN A 129 -7.56 9.53 -25.11
N ASP A 130 -6.67 9.41 -26.08
CA ASP A 130 -5.23 9.28 -25.85
C ASP A 130 -4.64 10.59 -25.31
N GLU A 131 -5.04 11.73 -25.91
CA GLU A 131 -4.71 13.07 -25.41
C GLU A 131 -5.26 13.32 -24.01
N ALA A 132 -6.51 12.91 -23.73
CA ALA A 132 -7.11 13.06 -22.41
C ALA A 132 -6.54 12.08 -21.36
N ALA A 133 -5.95 10.97 -21.81
CA ALA A 133 -5.27 10.00 -20.95
C ALA A 133 -3.83 10.42 -20.64
N GLN A 134 -3.33 11.52 -21.20
CA GLN A 134 -2.05 12.08 -20.81
C GLN A 134 -2.10 12.39 -19.32
N LEU A 135 -1.27 11.65 -18.58
CA LEU A 135 -1.04 11.91 -17.18
C LEU A 135 -0.43 13.32 -17.07
N SER A 136 -0.89 14.09 -16.09
CA SER A 136 -0.55 15.52 -15.95
C SER A 136 0.94 15.79 -15.65
N ASP A 137 1.75 14.75 -15.55
CA ASP A 137 3.19 14.75 -15.34
C ASP A 137 4.00 14.58 -16.63
N ALA A 138 3.35 14.24 -17.76
CA ALA A 138 4.03 14.01 -19.03
C ALA A 138 4.17 15.30 -19.87
N ASP A 139 4.88 16.31 -19.36
CA ASP A 139 5.32 17.43 -20.20
C ASP A 139 6.59 17.05 -20.98
N GLU A 140 6.55 17.17 -22.31
CA GLU A 140 7.62 16.78 -23.26
C GLU A 140 8.98 17.50 -23.03
N ASN A 141 9.10 18.42 -22.07
CA ASN A 141 10.35 19.11 -21.74
C ASN A 141 10.44 19.52 -20.26
N GLU A 142 10.22 18.60 -19.32
CA GLU A 142 10.70 18.86 -17.96
C GLU A 142 12.24 18.80 -17.95
N SER A 143 12.90 19.89 -17.53
CA SER A 143 14.35 19.85 -17.38
C SER A 143 14.70 18.87 -16.26
N LEU A 144 15.87 18.20 -16.35
CA LEU A 144 16.32 17.28 -15.30
C LEU A 144 16.29 17.94 -13.90
N GLU A 145 16.52 19.25 -13.82
CA GLU A 145 16.46 20.00 -12.57
C GLU A 145 15.05 20.14 -12.01
N ASP A 146 14.04 20.25 -12.88
CA ASP A 146 12.64 20.34 -12.48
C ASP A 146 12.11 18.96 -12.08
N ALA A 147 12.47 17.89 -12.81
CA ALA A 147 12.10 16.52 -12.47
C ALA A 147 12.67 16.10 -11.10
N ILE A 148 13.92 16.48 -10.80
CA ILE A 148 14.53 16.24 -9.48
C ILE A 148 13.80 17.05 -8.39
N ARG A 149 13.34 18.27 -8.69
CA ARG A 149 12.60 19.10 -7.74
C ARG A 149 11.22 18.52 -7.44
N ALA A 150 10.51 18.03 -8.45
CA ALA A 150 9.22 17.38 -8.31
C ALA A 150 9.35 16.08 -7.50
N SER A 151 10.32 15.23 -7.84
CA SER A 151 10.62 14.01 -7.07
C SER A 151 10.95 14.30 -5.60
N ALA A 152 11.74 15.34 -5.31
CA ALA A 152 12.03 15.72 -3.93
C ALA A 152 10.79 16.25 -3.18
N ALA A 153 9.88 16.92 -3.88
CA ALA A 153 8.62 17.39 -3.30
C ALA A 153 7.69 16.23 -2.99
N ASP A 154 7.59 15.24 -3.88
CA ASP A 154 6.79 14.03 -3.66
C ASP A 154 7.36 13.17 -2.52
N ASP A 155 8.68 12.94 -2.48
CA ASP A 155 9.34 12.22 -1.38
C ASP A 155 9.07 12.90 -0.02
N SER A 156 9.06 14.23 0.02
CA SER A 156 8.78 14.98 1.24
C SER A 156 7.30 14.89 1.66
N ARG A 157 6.38 14.81 0.69
CA ARG A 157 4.95 14.68 0.92
C ARG A 157 4.60 13.27 1.43
N ASP A 158 5.23 12.25 0.85
CA ASP A 158 5.07 10.86 1.27
C ASP A 158 5.69 10.60 2.64
N ALA A 159 6.84 11.22 2.94
CA ALA A 159 7.42 11.20 4.27
C ALA A 159 6.47 11.82 5.32
N ALA A 160 5.88 12.98 5.02
CA ALA A 160 4.92 13.63 5.90
C ALA A 160 3.63 12.81 6.07
N HIS A 161 3.20 12.06 5.05
CA HIS A 161 2.03 11.19 5.15
C HIS A 161 2.33 9.93 5.98
N ARG A 162 3.55 9.38 5.87
CA ARG A 162 4.00 8.22 6.65
C ARG A 162 4.17 8.54 8.15
N ASP A 163 4.41 9.80 8.48
CA ASP A 163 4.51 10.28 9.87
C ASP A 163 3.14 10.53 10.54
N LEU A 164 2.04 10.57 9.77
CA LEU A 164 0.67 10.72 10.29
C LEU A 164 0.00 9.37 10.62
N ASP A 165 0.56 8.25 10.15
CA ASP A 165 0.08 6.88 10.38
C ASP A 165 0.82 6.16 11.54
N ARG A 166 1.49 6.92 12.41
CA ARG A 166 2.18 6.42 13.61
C ARG A 166 1.59 7.02 14.88
#